data_AF-A0AAW8GKI0-F1
#
_entry.id   AF-A0AAW8GKI0-F1
#
_cell.length_a   1.000
_cell.length_b   1.000
_cell.length_c   1.000
_cell.angle_alpha   90.00
_cell.angle_beta   90.00
_cell.angle_gamma   90.00
#
_symmetry.space_group_name_H-M   'P 1'
#
loop_
_entity.id
_entity.type
_entity.pdbx_description
1 polymer ?
#
loop_
_entity_poly.entity_id
_entity_poly.type
_entity_poly.pdbx_seq_one_letter_code
_entity_poly.pdbx_strand_id
1 'polypeptide(L)'
;MFRMIFLARTLPLFVLCITFFSTVNAAVITKQLHVSTVIDKKKFHSQNFTKLEFFPNNLTAFYNKGIDTFHPLQTSLYIETDIPDNQVNTSYQIILTDNQSQCHTAAESVLELSDKFVDVEIDGKNLAINEGIQVGDFKSSKNDFKHSIHDFKLLFAPLPEVTQFDDYLLRCSGSISVRLEFTI
;
A
#
# COMPACT_ATOMS: atom_id res chain seq x y z
N MET A 1 -5.45 106.68 38.13
CA MET A 1 -6.59 107.27 38.84
C MET A 1 -7.77 107.35 37.88
N PHE A 2 -8.70 106.38 37.89
CA PHE A 2 -10.15 106.62 37.95
C PHE A 2 -10.92 105.30 38.09
N ARG A 3 -11.94 105.35 38.94
CA ARG A 3 -12.91 104.31 39.33
C ARG A 3 -13.90 104.00 38.22
N MET A 4 -14.55 102.84 38.31
CA MET A 4 -16.03 102.64 38.40
C MET A 4 -16.30 101.13 38.20
N ILE A 5 -16.76 100.35 39.18
CA ILE A 5 -18.10 100.27 39.80
C ILE A 5 -19.21 100.04 38.77
N PHE A 6 -19.90 98.89 38.85
CA PHE A 6 -21.37 98.72 38.96
C PHE A 6 -21.66 97.20 38.92
N LEU A 7 -22.01 96.54 40.04
CA LEU A 7 -23.37 96.36 40.59
C LEU A 7 -24.42 95.97 39.53
N ALA A 8 -24.96 94.75 39.62
CA ALA A 8 -26.30 94.51 40.16
C ALA A 8 -27.00 93.26 39.59
N ARG A 9 -27.66 92.53 40.51
CA ARG A 9 -29.01 91.93 40.43
C ARG A 9 -29.26 90.62 39.64
N THR A 10 -29.31 89.53 40.41
CA THR A 10 -30.49 88.67 40.68
C THR A 10 -31.62 88.56 39.65
N LEU A 11 -31.97 87.33 39.24
CA LEU A 11 -33.28 86.68 39.45
C LEU A 11 -33.21 85.16 39.06
N PRO A 12 -34.09 84.28 39.61
CA PRO A 12 -33.90 82.83 39.62
C PRO A 12 -34.55 82.13 38.40
N LEU A 13 -33.95 81.02 37.95
CA LEU A 13 -34.44 80.21 36.83
C LEU A 13 -34.77 78.78 37.31
N PHE A 14 -36.00 78.34 37.03
CA PHE A 14 -36.52 76.98 37.17
C PHE A 14 -35.54 75.93 36.60
N VAL A 15 -35.11 74.96 37.41
CA VAL A 15 -34.26 73.84 36.94
C VAL A 15 -35.14 72.62 36.65
N LEU A 16 -35.34 72.38 35.36
CA LEU A 16 -35.92 71.17 34.78
C LEU A 16 -34.93 70.00 34.89
N CYS A 17 -35.24 68.99 35.71
CA CYS A 17 -34.44 67.76 35.80
C CYS A 17 -34.68 66.87 34.58
N ILE A 18 -33.69 66.80 33.68
CA ILE A 18 -33.63 65.84 32.57
C ILE A 18 -32.89 64.59 33.07
N THR A 19 -33.61 63.47 33.24
CA THR A 19 -32.99 62.17 33.51
C THR A 19 -32.41 61.60 32.22
N PHE A 20 -31.09 61.62 32.09
CA PHE A 20 -30.36 60.91 31.03
C PHE A 20 -30.31 59.41 31.34
N PHE A 21 -30.98 58.59 30.53
CA PHE A 21 -30.73 57.15 30.47
C PHE A 21 -29.52 56.89 29.56
N SER A 22 -28.37 56.57 30.15
CA SER A 22 -27.18 56.16 29.39
C SER A 22 -27.28 54.67 29.06
N THR A 23 -27.45 54.32 27.79
CA THR A 23 -27.33 52.92 27.33
C THR A 23 -25.84 52.56 27.22
N VAL A 24 -25.41 51.59 28.02
CA VAL A 24 -24.02 51.07 28.00
C VAL A 24 -23.92 50.05 26.88
N ASN A 25 -23.33 50.44 25.74
CA ASN A 25 -22.94 49.48 24.69
C ASN A 25 -21.50 49.02 24.97
N ALA A 26 -21.34 47.79 25.48
CA ALA A 26 -20.04 47.15 25.59
C ALA A 26 -19.63 46.56 24.22
N ALA A 27 -18.52 47.01 23.66
CA ALA A 27 -17.98 46.45 22.43
C ALA A 27 -17.40 45.05 22.70
N VAL A 28 -17.85 44.05 21.94
CA VAL A 28 -17.34 42.67 22.04
C VAL A 28 -15.95 42.60 21.39
N ILE A 29 -14.95 42.20 22.17
CA ILE A 29 -13.59 41.97 21.67
C ILE A 29 -13.42 40.47 21.41
N THR A 30 -13.38 40.09 20.13
CA THR A 30 -13.09 38.72 19.72
C THR A 30 -11.59 38.56 19.47
N LYS A 31 -10.98 37.52 20.04
CA LYS A 31 -9.60 37.13 19.75
C LYS A 31 -9.63 35.75 19.10
N GLN A 32 -9.01 35.63 17.93
CA GLN A 32 -8.84 34.35 17.26
C GLN A 32 -7.38 33.93 17.38
N LEU A 33 -7.17 32.74 17.93
CA LEU A 33 -5.87 32.08 17.97
C LEU A 33 -5.80 31.13 16.77
N HIS A 34 -4.88 31.41 15.85
CA HIS A 34 -4.62 30.50 14.75
C HIS A 34 -3.69 29.40 15.25
N VAL A 35 -4.18 28.16 15.29
CA VAL A 35 -3.40 26.99 15.69
C VAL A 35 -3.04 26.22 14.43
N SER A 36 -1.75 26.00 14.20
CA SER A 36 -1.24 25.12 13.15
C SER A 36 -0.40 24.01 13.77
N THR A 37 -0.48 22.82 13.16
CA THR A 37 0.27 21.62 13.57
C THR A 37 1.05 21.08 12.39
N VAL A 38 2.31 20.73 12.62
CA VAL A 38 3.17 20.03 11.66
C VAL A 38 3.35 18.60 12.16
N ILE A 39 2.82 17.63 11.41
CA ILE A 39 2.93 16.20 11.73
C ILE A 39 4.03 15.60 10.86
N ASP A 40 5.09 15.11 11.50
CA ASP A 40 6.18 14.38 10.84
C ASP A 40 5.78 12.91 10.63
N LYS A 41 5.29 12.59 9.43
CA LYS A 41 4.87 11.22 9.07
C LYS A 41 6.01 10.20 9.10
N LYS A 42 7.29 10.63 9.02
CA LYS A 42 8.47 9.75 9.20
C LYS A 42 8.66 9.27 10.65
N LYS A 43 7.73 9.58 11.56
CA LYS A 43 7.71 9.06 12.93
C LYS A 43 6.53 8.13 13.20
N PHE A 44 5.68 7.91 12.20
CA PHE A 44 4.49 7.06 12.27
C PHE A 44 4.65 5.82 11.37
N HIS A 45 5.78 5.13 11.49
CA HIS A 45 6.01 3.86 10.78
C HIS A 45 5.23 2.75 11.47
N SER A 46 4.41 2.05 10.69
CA SER A 46 3.64 0.89 11.17
C SER A 46 4.43 -0.41 11.07
N GLN A 47 5.62 -0.36 10.43
CA GLN A 47 6.52 -1.48 10.18
C GLN A 47 5.81 -2.62 9.43
N ASN A 48 5.20 -2.27 8.31
CA ASN A 48 4.35 -3.13 7.51
C ASN A 48 4.90 -3.28 6.09
N PHE A 49 4.54 -4.39 5.45
CA PHE A 49 4.60 -4.52 4.00
C PHE A 49 3.57 -3.56 3.39
N THR A 50 4.02 -2.67 2.52
CA THR A 50 3.16 -1.69 1.84
C THR A 50 2.83 -2.12 0.41
N LYS A 51 3.64 -3.02 -0.16
CA LYS A 51 3.45 -3.53 -1.52
C LYS A 51 3.95 -4.96 -1.66
N LEU A 52 3.17 -5.78 -2.36
CA LEU A 52 3.51 -7.12 -2.79
C LEU A 52 2.95 -7.32 -4.20
N GLU A 53 3.81 -7.38 -5.21
CA GLU A 53 3.36 -7.54 -6.60
C GLU A 53 4.32 -8.39 -7.43
N PHE A 54 3.78 -9.08 -8.43
CA PHE A 54 4.57 -9.66 -9.50
C PHE A 54 4.73 -8.65 -10.63
N PHE A 55 5.91 -8.59 -11.24
CA PHE A 55 6.12 -7.83 -12.45
C PHE A 55 7.05 -8.59 -13.43
N PRO A 56 6.56 -8.94 -14.62
CA PRO A 56 5.16 -8.78 -15.08
C PRO A 56 4.18 -9.67 -14.29
N ASN A 57 2.94 -9.20 -14.11
CA ASN A 57 1.89 -9.91 -13.36
C ASN A 57 1.06 -10.88 -14.22
N ASN A 58 1.30 -10.91 -15.53
CA ASN A 58 0.69 -11.83 -16.47
C ASN A 58 1.79 -12.40 -17.36
N LEU A 59 1.77 -13.71 -17.55
CA LEU A 59 2.79 -14.45 -18.28
C LEU A 59 2.09 -15.36 -19.30
N THR A 60 2.70 -15.50 -20.48
CA THR A 60 2.22 -16.41 -21.53
C THR A 60 3.27 -17.48 -21.75
N ALA A 61 2.92 -18.72 -21.43
CA ALA A 61 3.77 -19.88 -21.66
C ALA A 61 3.74 -20.30 -23.14
N PHE A 62 4.92 -20.59 -23.70
CA PHE A 62 5.05 -21.09 -25.06
C PHE A 62 5.28 -22.61 -25.00
N TYR A 63 4.44 -23.36 -25.70
CA TYR A 63 4.54 -24.82 -25.76
C TYR A 63 5.66 -25.26 -26.71
N ASN A 64 6.48 -26.20 -26.27
CA ASN A 64 7.55 -26.81 -27.04
C ASN A 64 7.22 -28.26 -27.41
N LYS A 65 6.81 -28.46 -28.67
CA LYS A 65 6.45 -29.77 -29.22
C LYS A 65 7.59 -30.79 -29.22
N GLY A 66 8.86 -30.36 -29.21
CA GLY A 66 10.00 -31.28 -29.26
C GLY A 66 10.22 -32.07 -27.98
N ILE A 67 9.76 -31.54 -26.85
CA ILE A 67 9.92 -32.12 -25.50
C ILE A 67 8.60 -32.20 -24.73
N ASP A 68 7.49 -31.95 -25.42
CA ASP A 68 6.11 -31.99 -24.91
C ASP A 68 5.88 -31.23 -23.59
N THR A 69 6.54 -30.08 -23.43
CA THR A 69 6.40 -29.23 -22.23
C THR A 69 6.36 -27.74 -22.61
N PHE A 70 5.96 -26.90 -21.67
CA PHE A 70 6.04 -25.45 -21.80
C PHE A 70 7.45 -24.94 -21.46
N HIS A 71 7.86 -23.87 -22.15
CA HIS A 71 9.06 -23.14 -21.75
C HIS A 71 8.89 -22.57 -20.33
N PRO A 72 9.98 -22.54 -19.52
CA PRO A 72 9.95 -21.89 -18.22
C PRO A 72 9.47 -20.45 -18.31
N LEU A 73 8.66 -20.04 -17.35
CA LEU A 73 8.25 -18.65 -17.19
C LEU A 73 9.05 -17.98 -16.09
N GLN A 74 9.31 -16.69 -16.24
CA GLN A 74 10.04 -15.87 -15.27
C GLN A 74 9.30 -14.57 -15.01
N THR A 75 9.25 -14.18 -13.73
CA THR A 75 8.77 -12.88 -13.25
C THR A 75 9.55 -12.50 -12.00
N SER A 76 9.34 -11.28 -11.50
CA SER A 76 9.96 -10.82 -10.26
C SER A 76 8.89 -10.46 -9.24
N LEU A 77 9.11 -10.86 -7.99
CA LEU A 77 8.26 -10.49 -6.85
C LEU A 77 8.85 -9.25 -6.17
N TYR A 78 8.12 -8.14 -6.24
CA TYR A 78 8.50 -6.86 -5.64
C TYR A 78 7.84 -6.69 -4.28
N ILE A 79 8.65 -6.33 -3.28
CA ILE A 79 8.24 -6.15 -1.89
C ILE A 79 8.67 -4.76 -1.43
N GLU A 80 7.71 -3.89 -1.11
CA GLU A 80 7.99 -2.59 -0.47
C GLU A 80 7.45 -2.59 0.96
N THR A 81 8.09 -1.80 1.82
CA THR A 81 7.69 -1.61 3.22
C THR A 81 7.62 -0.13 3.57
N ASP A 82 7.09 0.19 4.76
CA ASP A 82 7.24 1.50 5.38
C ASP A 82 8.35 1.50 6.47
N ILE A 83 9.24 0.49 6.45
CA ILE A 83 10.31 0.32 7.42
C ILE A 83 11.52 1.14 6.97
N PRO A 84 12.04 2.06 7.81
CA PRO A 84 13.23 2.84 7.48
C PRO A 84 14.43 1.98 7.12
N ASP A 85 15.23 2.42 6.15
CA ASP A 85 16.43 1.71 5.69
C ASP A 85 17.53 1.56 6.76
N ASN A 86 17.54 2.45 7.76
CA ASN A 86 18.45 2.41 8.90
C ASN A 86 18.06 1.41 9.99
N GLN A 87 16.84 0.86 9.95
CA GLN A 87 16.42 -0.18 10.87
C GLN A 87 17.16 -1.48 10.50
N VAL A 88 17.71 -2.20 11.48
CA VAL A 88 18.44 -3.45 11.22
C VAL A 88 17.60 -4.65 11.63
N ASN A 89 17.98 -5.83 11.12
CA ASN A 89 17.41 -7.13 11.51
C ASN A 89 15.93 -7.26 11.19
N THR A 90 15.54 -6.84 9.98
CA THR A 90 14.15 -6.96 9.52
C THR A 90 14.01 -8.17 8.60
N SER A 91 14.06 -9.38 9.17
CA SER A 91 13.88 -10.63 8.45
C SER A 91 12.41 -10.95 8.14
N TYR A 92 12.18 -11.71 7.08
CA TYR A 92 10.85 -12.13 6.66
C TYR A 92 10.90 -13.45 5.90
N GLN A 93 9.73 -14.07 5.77
CA GLN A 93 9.52 -15.28 5.01
C GLN A 93 8.59 -15.00 3.82
N ILE A 94 8.91 -15.60 2.67
CA ILE A 94 8.02 -15.68 1.51
C ILE A 94 7.45 -17.09 1.47
N ILE A 95 6.13 -17.22 1.56
CA ILE A 95 5.43 -18.50 1.64
C ILE A 95 4.59 -18.68 0.38
N LEU A 96 4.75 -19.81 -0.32
CA LEU A 96 3.87 -20.18 -1.44
C LEU A 96 2.55 -20.71 -0.87
N THR A 97 1.44 -20.02 -1.10
CA THR A 97 0.15 -20.40 -0.53
C THR A 97 -0.76 -21.11 -1.52
N ASP A 98 -0.54 -20.89 -2.82
CA ASP A 98 -1.36 -21.49 -3.88
C ASP A 98 -0.54 -21.67 -5.16
N ASN A 99 -0.76 -22.77 -5.84
CA ASN A 99 -0.17 -23.10 -7.14
C ASN A 99 -1.16 -23.98 -7.90
N GLN A 100 -1.95 -23.36 -8.78
CA GLN A 100 -3.03 -24.01 -9.51
C GLN A 100 -2.73 -23.98 -11.00
N SER A 101 -3.02 -25.10 -11.66
CA SER A 101 -2.94 -25.23 -13.10
C SER A 101 -4.08 -26.11 -13.60
N GLN A 102 -4.70 -25.72 -14.70
CA GLN A 102 -5.72 -26.51 -15.37
C GLN A 102 -5.54 -26.40 -16.87
N CYS A 103 -5.67 -27.52 -17.57
CA CYS A 103 -5.68 -27.57 -19.03
C CYS A 103 -6.99 -28.20 -19.52
N HIS A 104 -7.47 -27.73 -20.66
CA HIS A 104 -8.68 -28.21 -21.32
C HIS A 104 -8.38 -28.60 -22.76
N THR A 105 -9.04 -29.64 -23.28
CA THR A 105 -8.98 -30.02 -24.70
C THR A 105 -9.80 -29.08 -25.59
N ALA A 106 -9.70 -29.27 -26.91
CA ALA A 106 -10.54 -28.53 -27.85
C ALA A 106 -12.04 -28.76 -27.61
N ALA A 107 -12.42 -29.95 -27.10
CA ALA A 107 -13.77 -30.31 -26.69
C ALA A 107 -14.14 -29.82 -25.28
N GLU A 108 -13.35 -28.92 -24.68
CA GLU A 108 -13.55 -28.36 -23.33
C GLU A 108 -13.54 -29.39 -22.19
N SER A 109 -12.93 -30.56 -22.43
CA SER A 109 -12.74 -31.58 -21.39
C SER A 109 -11.51 -31.24 -20.56
N VAL A 110 -11.64 -31.34 -19.22
CA VAL A 110 -10.52 -31.13 -18.30
C VAL A 110 -9.48 -32.23 -18.47
N LEU A 111 -8.22 -31.84 -18.62
CA LEU A 111 -7.09 -32.75 -18.64
C LEU A 111 -6.57 -32.95 -17.22
N GLU A 112 -6.48 -34.21 -16.78
CA GLU A 112 -5.88 -34.55 -15.49
C GLU A 112 -4.37 -34.31 -15.54
N LEU A 113 -3.90 -33.34 -14.77
CA LEU A 113 -2.50 -32.97 -14.65
C LEU A 113 -1.89 -33.64 -13.41
N SER A 114 -0.59 -33.89 -13.44
CA SER A 114 0.16 -34.29 -12.25
C SER A 114 0.11 -33.19 -11.18
N ASP A 115 0.07 -33.57 -9.90
CA ASP A 115 0.20 -32.63 -8.77
C ASP A 115 1.48 -31.78 -8.82
N LYS A 116 2.49 -32.22 -9.59
CA LYS A 116 3.75 -31.51 -9.83
C LYS A 116 3.88 -31.00 -11.26
N PHE A 117 2.75 -30.67 -11.89
CA PHE A 117 2.78 -30.16 -13.26
C PHE A 117 3.50 -28.82 -13.36
N VAL A 118 3.36 -27.96 -12.35
CA VAL A 118 4.09 -26.68 -12.24
C VAL A 118 4.91 -26.68 -10.96
N ASP A 119 6.23 -26.63 -11.09
CA ASP A 119 7.14 -26.38 -9.99
C ASP A 119 7.45 -24.87 -9.90
N VAL A 120 7.56 -24.36 -8.68
CA VAL A 120 7.81 -22.95 -8.38
C VAL A 120 9.19 -22.79 -7.76
N GLU A 121 10.04 -21.96 -8.38
CA GLU A 121 11.33 -21.55 -7.83
C GLU A 121 11.27 -20.08 -7.39
N ILE A 122 11.71 -19.79 -6.17
CA ILE A 122 11.96 -18.43 -5.67
C ILE A 122 13.44 -18.30 -5.31
N ASP A 123 14.14 -17.33 -5.88
CA ASP A 123 15.61 -17.15 -5.76
C ASP A 123 16.41 -18.44 -6.01
N GLY A 124 15.95 -19.25 -6.97
CA GLY A 124 16.56 -20.52 -7.35
C GLY A 124 16.31 -21.68 -6.37
N LYS A 125 15.41 -21.53 -5.40
CA LYS A 125 14.96 -22.61 -4.51
C LYS A 125 13.55 -23.05 -4.88
N ASN A 126 13.34 -24.35 -5.07
CA ASN A 126 12.00 -24.91 -5.23
C ASN A 126 11.20 -24.78 -3.93
N LEU A 127 9.93 -24.39 -4.03
CA LEU A 127 8.98 -24.36 -2.92
C LEU A 127 7.75 -25.20 -3.25
N ALA A 128 7.35 -26.06 -2.32
CA ALA A 128 6.00 -26.63 -2.34
C ALA A 128 4.99 -25.67 -1.69
N ILE A 129 3.70 -25.95 -1.88
CA ILE A 129 2.62 -25.20 -1.22
C ILE A 129 2.77 -25.32 0.31
N ASN A 130 2.59 -24.21 1.01
CA ASN A 130 2.81 -24.00 2.44
C ASN A 130 4.28 -24.06 2.91
N GLU A 131 5.23 -24.25 1.99
CA GLU A 131 6.63 -24.01 2.29
C GLU A 131 6.99 -22.55 2.05
N GLY A 132 8.06 -22.09 2.70
CA GLY A 132 8.52 -20.72 2.52
C GLY A 132 10.01 -20.57 2.69
N ILE A 133 10.57 -19.58 2.00
CA ILE A 133 11.99 -19.23 2.10
C ILE A 133 12.18 -18.12 3.12
N GLN A 134 13.08 -18.38 4.07
CA GLN A 134 13.54 -17.38 5.00
C GLN A 134 14.51 -16.43 4.30
N VAL A 135 14.19 -15.15 4.35
CA VAL A 135 15.01 -14.06 3.84
C VAL A 135 15.53 -13.29 5.04
N GLY A 136 16.84 -13.01 5.02
CA GLY A 136 17.47 -12.14 6.02
C GLY A 136 16.98 -10.70 5.88
N ASP A 137 17.81 -9.74 6.31
CA ASP A 137 17.45 -8.34 6.18
C ASP A 137 17.29 -7.91 4.71
N PHE A 138 16.45 -6.91 4.48
CA PHE A 138 16.26 -6.29 3.16
C PHE A 138 17.58 -5.69 2.69
N LYS A 139 18.01 -6.07 1.48
CA LYS A 139 19.31 -5.67 0.92
C LYS A 139 19.27 -4.36 0.13
N SER A 140 18.12 -3.72 0.05
CA SER A 140 17.92 -2.52 -0.77
C SER A 140 16.94 -1.56 -0.12
N SER A 141 17.03 -0.29 -0.52
CA SER A 141 16.10 0.75 -0.11
C SER A 141 15.57 1.54 -1.30
N LYS A 142 14.37 2.11 -1.12
CA LYS A 142 13.68 2.96 -2.09
C LYS A 142 12.94 4.04 -1.30
N ASN A 143 13.22 5.31 -1.59
CA ASN A 143 12.64 6.46 -0.87
C ASN A 143 12.82 6.39 0.66
N ASP A 144 14.02 6.07 1.14
CA ASP A 144 14.36 5.87 2.56
C ASP A 144 13.71 4.64 3.23
N PHE A 145 13.01 3.78 2.47
CA PHE A 145 12.34 2.58 2.98
C PHE A 145 12.94 1.28 2.46
N LYS A 146 12.91 0.22 3.27
CA LYS A 146 13.36 -1.12 2.88
C LYS A 146 12.50 -1.70 1.76
N HIS A 147 13.16 -2.35 0.80
CA HIS A 147 12.56 -2.99 -0.34
C HIS A 147 13.38 -4.21 -0.78
N SER A 148 12.72 -5.21 -1.38
CA SER A 148 13.36 -6.38 -1.96
C SER A 148 12.71 -6.78 -3.28
N ILE A 149 13.50 -7.43 -4.14
CA ILE A 149 13.06 -8.07 -5.37
C ILE A 149 13.53 -9.52 -5.30
N HIS A 150 12.64 -10.45 -5.62
CA HIS A 150 12.95 -11.87 -5.70
C HIS A 150 12.68 -12.41 -7.09
N ASP A 151 13.56 -13.27 -7.56
CA ASP A 151 13.37 -13.95 -8.85
C ASP A 151 12.36 -15.08 -8.66
N PHE A 152 11.35 -15.11 -9.52
CA PHE A 152 10.30 -16.11 -9.48
C PHE A 152 10.24 -16.85 -10.82
N LYS A 153 10.25 -18.18 -10.78
CA LYS A 153 10.28 -19.00 -11.99
C LYS A 153 9.30 -20.16 -11.88
N LEU A 154 8.60 -20.40 -12.99
CA LEU A 154 7.68 -21.53 -13.14
C LEU A 154 8.32 -22.54 -14.09
N LEU A 155 8.37 -23.78 -13.65
CA LEU A 155 8.88 -24.92 -14.41
C LEU A 155 7.73 -25.88 -14.69
N PHE A 156 7.61 -26.34 -15.93
CA PHE A 156 6.50 -27.19 -16.35
C PHE A 156 6.96 -28.61 -16.61
N ALA A 157 6.24 -29.58 -16.04
CA ALA A 157 6.37 -30.97 -16.43
C ALA A 157 5.77 -31.19 -17.82
N PRO A 158 6.13 -32.29 -18.50
CA PRO A 158 5.48 -32.66 -19.75
C PRO A 158 3.97 -32.88 -19.58
N LEU A 159 3.21 -32.59 -20.64
CA LEU A 159 1.78 -32.91 -20.67
C LEU A 159 1.58 -34.44 -20.70
N PRO A 160 0.46 -34.95 -20.15
CA PRO A 160 0.16 -36.37 -20.24
C PRO A 160 -0.07 -36.78 -21.70
N GLU A 161 0.42 -37.97 -22.08
CA GLU A 161 0.17 -38.52 -23.41
C GLU A 161 -1.34 -38.77 -23.60
N VAL A 162 -1.95 -38.07 -24.55
CA VAL A 162 -3.37 -38.27 -24.89
C VAL A 162 -3.45 -39.16 -26.13
N THR A 163 -3.95 -40.38 -25.97
CA THR A 163 -3.95 -41.40 -27.04
C THR A 163 -5.00 -41.19 -28.14
N GLN A 164 -5.74 -40.07 -28.15
CA GLN A 164 -6.80 -39.79 -29.13
C GLN A 164 -6.47 -38.51 -29.90
N PHE A 165 -6.29 -38.67 -31.21
CA PHE A 165 -5.49 -37.81 -32.08
C PHE A 165 -6.19 -36.59 -32.69
N ASP A 166 -7.44 -36.28 -32.31
CA ASP A 166 -8.27 -35.29 -33.04
C ASP A 166 -8.58 -34.00 -32.26
N ASP A 167 -8.03 -33.81 -31.04
CA ASP A 167 -8.49 -32.79 -30.07
C ASP A 167 -7.46 -31.66 -29.76
N TYR A 168 -6.53 -31.41 -30.68
CA TYR A 168 -5.29 -30.63 -30.48
C TYR A 168 -5.42 -29.09 -30.47
N LEU A 169 -6.30 -28.54 -29.63
CA LEU A 169 -6.12 -27.19 -29.11
C LEU A 169 -6.28 -27.21 -27.59
N LEU A 170 -5.16 -27.34 -26.90
CA LEU A 170 -5.12 -27.26 -25.44
C LEU A 170 -5.15 -25.80 -25.00
N ARG A 171 -6.05 -25.49 -24.07
CA ARG A 171 -6.07 -24.21 -23.36
C ARG A 171 -5.72 -24.45 -21.91
N CYS A 172 -4.58 -23.91 -21.49
CA CYS A 172 -4.14 -23.99 -20.11
C CYS A 172 -4.21 -22.62 -19.44
N SER A 173 -4.59 -22.62 -18.17
CA SER A 173 -4.56 -21.45 -17.30
C SER A 173 -4.07 -21.87 -15.92
N GLY A 174 -3.58 -20.91 -15.15
CA GLY A 174 -3.10 -21.16 -13.81
C GLY A 174 -2.95 -19.87 -13.02
N SER A 175 -2.75 -20.05 -11.72
CA SER A 175 -2.52 -18.96 -10.78
C SER A 175 -1.58 -19.40 -9.69
N ILE A 176 -0.80 -18.44 -9.20
CA ILE A 176 0.10 -18.61 -8.07
C ILE A 176 -0.21 -17.53 -7.04
N SER A 177 -0.12 -17.86 -5.77
CA SER A 177 -0.26 -16.89 -4.68
C SER A 177 0.83 -17.06 -3.66
N VAL A 178 1.34 -15.95 -3.15
CA VAL A 178 2.35 -15.91 -2.09
C VAL A 178 1.88 -15.02 -0.95
N ARG A 179 2.36 -15.31 0.26
CA ARG A 179 2.19 -14.49 1.44
C ARG A 179 3.54 -14.11 2.04
N LEU A 180 3.60 -12.94 2.65
CA LEU A 180 4.75 -12.48 3.42
C LEU A 180 4.46 -12.50 4.91
N GLU A 181 5.45 -12.88 5.70
CA GLU A 181 5.39 -12.84 7.16
C GLU A 181 6.73 -12.32 7.70
N PHE A 182 6.72 -11.33 8.59
CA PHE A 182 7.94 -10.95 9.30
C PHE A 182 8.38 -12.09 10.22
N THR A 183 9.67 -12.34 10.26
CA THR A 183 10.26 -13.35 11.15
C THR A 183 10.93 -12.62 12.30
N ILE A 184 10.45 -12.91 13.52
CA ILE A 184 10.89 -12.30 14.79
C ILE A 184 11.97 -13.18 15.41
#